data_AF-A0A1V5E704-F1
#
_entry.id   AF-A0A1V5E704-F1
#
_cell.length_a   1.000
_cell.length_b   1.000
_cell.length_c   1.000
_cell.angle_alpha   90.00
_cell.angle_beta   90.00
_cell.angle_gamma   90.00
#
_symmetry.space_group_name_H-M   'P 1'
#
loop_
_entity.id
_entity.type
_entity.pdbx_description
1 polymer ?
#
loop_
_entity_poly.entity_id
_entity_poly.type
_entity_poly.pdbx_seq_one_letter_code
_entity_poly.pdbx_strand_id
1 'polypeptide(L)'
;MGVAASPRVSTPILFETGSARISKASQPLMAEIAAALNAPELRGASIRIEGHTDSVGDPGYNLKLSLRRAQAVRDYLSKNGIAASRLTAGGKGDTQPVADNKSEAGRKKNRRVDFIRADATGVAAAAAAARPSLVYAVDVYPMSYYQSASVLTLQRGLHIKRAQGRTFFGLGDPVFGADDRRAERMRGVTVKAVKNAAQPDIMGSDDTQDAGYAFGRLPNTEKEVREVARLFGSARTLIGPDASEERVKAEDLTGRRYVLFSTHGILGNEIPYVRQPALVLNLVGNTKEDGFLTAAEIFGMNLNAELVGLSACQTGLGVQSAGEGVVGLSRAFMYAGADSVLVSLWSVSDESTYRLMVKFFEGLNAGKDKLTALKEAKRHLRAGGYDSPFYWAPFIIMGEAN
;
A
#
# COMPACT_ATOMS: atom_id res chain seq x y z
N MET A 1 3.41 -28.32 -5.92
CA MET A 1 2.65 -28.08 -4.67
C MET A 1 3.48 -27.18 -3.79
N GLY A 2 3.22 -25.87 -3.79
CA GLY A 2 3.93 -24.93 -2.91
C GLY A 2 3.28 -24.98 -1.53
N VAL A 3 4.06 -25.26 -0.48
CA VAL A 3 3.58 -25.21 0.90
C VAL A 3 3.20 -23.76 1.21
N ALA A 4 1.91 -23.49 1.45
CA ALA A 4 1.44 -22.16 1.83
C ALA A 4 2.22 -21.68 3.05
N ALA A 5 2.86 -20.51 2.95
CA ALA A 5 3.64 -19.95 4.03
C ALA A 5 2.71 -19.64 5.22
N SER A 6 3.08 -20.09 6.43
CA SER A 6 2.31 -19.83 7.64
C SER A 6 2.14 -18.32 7.86
N PRO A 7 0.92 -17.83 8.20
CA PRO A 7 0.67 -16.42 8.49
C PRO A 7 1.66 -15.88 9.51
N ARG A 8 2.26 -14.72 9.20
CA ARG A 8 3.33 -14.10 9.99
C ARG A 8 3.11 -12.61 10.18
N VAL A 9 3.51 -12.11 11.34
CA VAL A 9 3.58 -10.67 11.65
C VAL A 9 4.97 -10.37 12.19
N SER A 10 5.64 -9.37 11.60
CA SER A 10 6.96 -8.92 12.05
C SER A 10 6.83 -7.68 12.91
N THR A 11 7.47 -7.67 14.08
CA THR A 11 7.39 -6.54 15.01
C THR A 11 8.77 -6.01 15.38
N PRO A 12 8.92 -4.68 15.56
CA PRO A 12 10.17 -4.06 15.97
C PRO A 12 10.31 -4.07 17.50
N ILE A 13 10.31 -5.26 18.12
CA ILE A 13 10.55 -5.38 19.56
C ILE A 13 12.02 -5.04 19.84
N LEU A 14 12.23 -4.01 20.67
CA LEU A 14 13.53 -3.51 21.04
C LEU A 14 14.04 -4.23 22.28
N PHE A 15 15.33 -4.52 22.28
CA PHE A 15 16.05 -5.10 23.40
C PHE A 15 17.19 -4.18 23.81
N GLU A 16 17.61 -4.25 25.06
CA GLU A 16 18.85 -3.60 25.49
C GLU A 16 20.05 -4.12 24.68
N THR A 17 21.07 -3.27 24.50
CA THR A 17 22.25 -3.57 23.69
C THR A 17 22.94 -4.86 24.15
N GLY A 18 23.20 -5.78 23.21
CA GLY A 18 23.82 -7.09 23.50
C GLY A 18 22.99 -8.03 24.39
N SER A 19 21.73 -7.69 24.65
CA SER A 19 20.89 -8.36 25.65
C SER A 19 19.62 -8.95 25.06
N ALA A 20 19.01 -9.88 25.82
CA ALA A 20 17.66 -10.38 25.60
C ALA A 20 16.62 -9.69 26.49
N ARG A 21 17.03 -8.68 27.28
CA ARG A 21 16.10 -7.88 28.08
C ARG A 21 15.29 -6.96 27.17
N ILE A 22 13.95 -7.13 27.21
CA ILE A 22 13.02 -6.29 26.45
C ILE A 22 13.10 -4.86 26.99
N SER A 23 13.29 -3.89 26.09
CA SER A 23 13.39 -2.47 26.45
C SER A 23 12.07 -1.94 27.02
N LYS A 24 12.15 -0.95 27.91
CA LYS A 24 10.98 -0.22 28.41
C LYS A 24 10.15 0.39 27.27
N ALA A 25 10.80 0.82 26.19
CA ALA A 25 10.14 1.39 25.02
C ALA A 25 9.22 0.41 24.29
N SER A 26 9.45 -0.91 24.42
CA SER A 26 8.62 -1.95 23.79
C SER A 26 7.52 -2.48 24.70
N GLN A 27 7.39 -1.99 25.94
CA GLN A 27 6.35 -2.45 26.86
C GLN A 27 4.92 -2.20 26.34
N PRO A 28 4.57 -1.03 25.75
CA PRO A 28 3.24 -0.82 25.18
C PRO A 28 2.92 -1.83 24.07
N LEU A 29 3.84 -2.02 23.13
CA LEU A 29 3.71 -3.00 22.05
C LEU A 29 3.55 -4.43 22.59
N MET A 30 4.31 -4.80 23.62
CA MET A 30 4.18 -6.12 24.25
C MET A 30 2.82 -6.34 24.91
N ALA A 31 2.23 -5.29 25.51
CA ALA A 31 0.88 -5.34 26.06
C ALA A 31 -0.19 -5.46 24.96
N GLU A 32 -0.05 -4.72 23.85
CA GLU A 32 -0.92 -4.84 22.68
C GLU A 32 -0.89 -6.25 22.07
N ILE A 33 0.31 -6.84 21.94
CA ILE A 33 0.46 -8.22 21.46
C ILE A 33 -0.21 -9.21 22.41
N ALA A 34 -0.05 -9.04 23.73
CA ALA A 34 -0.73 -9.89 24.71
C ALA A 34 -2.26 -9.76 24.63
N ALA A 35 -2.78 -8.54 24.48
CA ALA A 35 -4.21 -8.30 24.27
C ALA A 35 -4.72 -8.97 22.98
N ALA A 36 -4.00 -8.81 21.87
CA ALA A 36 -4.33 -9.44 20.59
C ALA A 36 -4.34 -10.97 20.68
N LEU A 37 -3.38 -11.59 21.38
CA LEU A 37 -3.32 -13.05 21.56
C LEU A 37 -4.41 -13.60 22.49
N ASN A 38 -5.07 -12.74 23.26
CA ASN A 38 -6.24 -13.07 24.09
C ASN A 38 -7.58 -12.79 23.40
N ALA A 39 -7.57 -12.06 22.27
CA ALA A 39 -8.78 -11.80 21.49
C ALA A 39 -9.42 -13.13 21.02
N PRO A 40 -10.76 -13.19 20.90
CA PRO A 40 -11.48 -14.41 20.55
C PRO A 40 -10.92 -15.14 19.32
N GLU A 41 -10.41 -14.39 18.35
CA GLU A 41 -9.88 -14.89 17.08
C GLU A 41 -8.56 -15.65 17.23
N LEU A 42 -7.77 -15.34 18.28
CA LEU A 42 -6.43 -15.88 18.50
C LEU A 42 -6.28 -16.68 19.80
N ARG A 43 -7.27 -16.64 20.70
CA ARG A 43 -7.24 -17.25 22.05
C ARG A 43 -6.90 -18.76 22.07
N GLY A 44 -7.12 -19.47 20.97
CA GLY A 44 -6.75 -20.89 20.80
C GLY A 44 -5.54 -21.16 19.90
N ALA A 45 -4.97 -20.14 19.25
CA ALA A 45 -3.92 -20.32 18.26
C ALA A 45 -2.57 -20.67 18.93
N SER A 46 -1.80 -21.54 18.26
CA SER A 46 -0.41 -21.84 18.59
C SER A 46 0.50 -20.86 17.84
N ILE A 47 1.40 -20.20 18.57
CA ILE A 47 2.25 -19.14 18.05
C ILE A 47 3.71 -19.54 18.22
N ARG A 48 4.47 -19.44 17.13
CA ARG A 48 5.93 -19.56 17.10
C ARG A 48 6.53 -18.17 16.99
N ILE A 49 7.38 -17.83 17.94
CA ILE A 49 8.07 -16.56 18.07
C ILE A 49 9.49 -16.75 17.56
N GLU A 50 9.87 -16.04 16.50
CA GLU A 50 11.20 -16.14 15.90
C GLU A 50 11.97 -14.84 16.05
N GLY A 51 13.13 -14.92 16.68
CA GLY A 51 14.05 -13.79 16.78
C GLY A 51 14.98 -13.74 15.57
N HIS A 52 15.25 -12.52 15.10
CA HIS A 52 16.21 -12.24 14.04
C HIS A 52 17.21 -11.16 14.49
N THR A 53 18.42 -11.21 13.94
CA THR A 53 19.47 -10.19 14.11
C THR A 53 19.88 -9.64 12.76
N ASP A 54 20.61 -8.54 12.76
CA ASP A 54 21.41 -8.16 11.60
C ASP A 54 22.65 -9.07 11.48
N SER A 55 23.41 -8.88 10.40
CA SER A 55 24.64 -9.64 10.15
C SER A 55 25.89 -9.04 10.82
N VAL A 56 25.73 -8.16 11.82
CA VAL A 56 26.87 -7.60 12.55
C VAL A 56 27.25 -8.55 13.68
N GLY A 57 28.53 -8.88 13.79
CA GLY A 57 29.06 -9.78 14.80
C GLY A 57 29.11 -11.25 14.36
N ASP A 58 29.39 -12.14 15.31
CA ASP A 58 29.54 -13.57 15.04
C ASP A 58 28.19 -14.25 14.76
N PRO A 59 28.03 -14.99 13.64
CA PRO A 59 26.79 -15.67 13.29
C PRO A 59 26.29 -16.66 14.37
N GLY A 60 27.21 -17.37 15.04
CA GLY A 60 26.88 -18.31 16.11
C GLY A 60 26.35 -17.60 17.36
N TYR A 61 26.95 -16.46 17.71
CA TYR A 61 26.47 -15.57 18.75
C TYR A 61 25.10 -14.99 18.40
N ASN A 62 24.91 -14.52 17.17
CA ASN A 62 23.66 -13.95 16.66
C ASN A 62 22.51 -14.96 16.71
N LEU A 63 22.76 -16.22 16.35
CA LEU A 63 21.79 -17.29 16.49
C LEU A 63 21.37 -17.49 17.95
N LYS A 64 22.32 -17.57 18.88
CA LYS A 64 22.03 -17.70 20.33
C LYS A 64 21.31 -16.49 20.90
N LEU A 65 21.71 -15.27 20.51
CA LEU A 65 21.08 -14.04 20.96
C LEU A 65 19.64 -13.93 20.47
N SER A 66 19.40 -14.25 19.19
CA SER A 66 18.05 -14.25 18.61
C SER A 66 17.10 -15.23 19.30
N LEU A 67 17.58 -16.43 19.65
CA LEU A 67 16.81 -17.42 20.41
C LEU A 67 16.48 -16.92 21.83
N ARG A 68 17.46 -16.36 22.55
CA ARG A 68 17.23 -15.79 23.89
C ARG A 68 16.22 -14.65 23.87
N ARG A 69 16.25 -13.80 22.84
CA ARG A 69 15.27 -12.73 22.63
C ARG A 69 13.86 -13.28 22.39
N ALA A 70 13.71 -14.29 21.54
CA ALA A 70 12.43 -14.97 21.32
C ALA A 70 11.89 -15.62 22.61
N GLN A 71 12.77 -16.22 23.41
CA GLN A 71 12.41 -16.77 24.73
C GLN A 71 11.94 -15.69 25.70
N ALA A 72 12.65 -14.54 25.76
CA ALA A 72 12.24 -13.43 26.62
C ALA A 72 10.84 -12.90 26.25
N VAL A 73 10.53 -12.80 24.95
CA VAL A 73 9.20 -12.41 24.45
C VAL A 73 8.15 -13.46 24.83
N ARG A 74 8.45 -14.74 24.63
CA ARG A 74 7.58 -15.86 25.05
C ARG A 74 7.25 -15.80 26.54
N ASP A 75 8.28 -15.64 27.37
CA ASP A 75 8.17 -15.66 28.82
C ASP A 75 7.38 -14.44 29.32
N TYR A 76 7.58 -13.27 28.69
CA TYR A 76 6.76 -12.09 28.94
C TYR A 76 5.28 -12.36 28.65
N LEU A 77 4.96 -12.90 27.47
CA LEU A 77 3.58 -13.17 27.07
C LEU A 77 2.94 -14.22 27.99
N SER A 78 3.71 -15.23 28.40
CA SER A 78 3.25 -16.23 29.35
C SER A 78 2.91 -15.63 30.70
N LYS A 79 3.74 -14.70 31.18
CA LYS A 79 3.47 -13.96 32.43
C LYS A 79 2.25 -13.05 32.33
N ASN A 80 1.88 -12.61 31.12
CA ASN A 80 0.73 -11.75 30.85
C ASN A 80 -0.50 -12.54 30.35
N GLY A 81 -0.65 -13.78 30.81
CA GLY A 81 -1.90 -14.53 30.67
C GLY A 81 -2.04 -15.38 29.40
N ILE A 82 -1.00 -15.46 28.55
CA ILE A 82 -1.00 -16.40 27.41
C ILE A 82 -0.50 -17.76 27.88
N ALA A 83 -1.24 -18.84 27.62
CA ALA A 83 -0.80 -20.18 28.04
C ALA A 83 0.55 -20.56 27.38
N ALA A 84 1.55 -20.96 28.18
CA ALA A 84 2.88 -21.32 27.69
C ALA A 84 2.85 -22.45 26.64
N SER A 85 1.89 -23.38 26.75
CA SER A 85 1.65 -24.46 25.78
C SER A 85 1.30 -23.96 24.38
N ARG A 86 0.81 -22.72 24.25
CA ARG A 86 0.52 -22.08 22.96
C ARG A 86 1.74 -21.42 22.33
N LEU A 87 2.85 -21.27 23.05
CA LEU A 87 3.97 -20.45 22.59
C LEU A 87 5.25 -21.27 22.43
N THR A 88 5.86 -21.18 21.25
CA THR A 88 7.19 -21.74 20.97
C THR A 88 8.15 -20.63 20.59
N ALA A 89 9.45 -20.79 20.88
CA ALA A 89 10.47 -19.79 20.59
C ALA A 89 11.58 -20.39 19.71
N GLY A 90 12.02 -19.66 18.69
CA GLY A 90 13.10 -20.04 17.80
C GLY A 90 14.05 -18.86 17.52
N GLY A 91 15.34 -19.15 17.31
CA GLY A 91 16.31 -18.17 16.84
C GLY A 91 16.66 -18.42 15.38
N LYS A 92 16.74 -17.36 14.59
CA LYS A 92 17.21 -17.42 13.19
C LYS A 92 18.52 -16.67 12.95
N GLY A 93 19.01 -15.92 13.93
CA GLY A 93 20.17 -15.05 13.74
C GLY A 93 19.97 -14.14 12.53
N ASP A 94 20.99 -14.05 11.70
CA ASP A 94 21.06 -13.25 10.48
C ASP A 94 20.70 -14.03 9.20
N THR A 95 20.33 -15.31 9.33
CA THR A 95 20.13 -16.23 8.19
C THR A 95 18.91 -15.94 7.30
N GLN A 96 18.03 -15.03 7.74
CA GLN A 96 16.80 -14.66 7.03
C GLN A 96 16.61 -13.12 7.01
N PRO A 97 17.44 -12.40 6.25
CA PRO A 97 17.34 -10.95 6.13
C PRO A 97 16.11 -10.57 5.30
N VAL A 98 15.42 -9.51 5.73
CA VAL A 98 14.27 -8.90 5.03
C VAL A 98 14.64 -7.56 4.39
N ALA A 99 15.82 -7.04 4.74
CA ALA A 99 16.44 -5.87 4.13
C ALA A 99 17.96 -6.09 4.02
N ASP A 100 18.65 -5.17 3.37
CA ASP A 100 20.12 -5.22 3.30
C ASP A 100 20.74 -5.14 4.71
N ASN A 101 21.94 -5.69 4.88
CA ASN A 101 22.69 -5.54 6.12
C ASN A 101 23.79 -4.45 6.04
N LYS A 102 23.88 -3.76 4.91
CA LYS A 102 24.94 -2.78 4.64
C LYS A 102 24.61 -1.44 5.29
N SER A 103 23.34 -1.03 5.25
CA SER A 103 22.82 0.19 5.85
C SER A 103 22.32 -0.03 7.28
N GLU A 104 22.36 1.00 8.13
CA GLU A 104 21.79 0.92 9.48
C GLU A 104 20.26 0.75 9.45
N ALA A 105 19.60 1.35 8.46
CA ALA A 105 18.17 1.21 8.24
C ALA A 105 17.78 -0.25 7.92
N GLY A 106 18.52 -0.91 7.03
CA GLY A 106 18.30 -2.31 6.69
C GLY A 106 18.61 -3.25 7.85
N ARG A 107 19.71 -3.02 8.58
CA ARG A 107 20.02 -3.75 9.82
C ARG A 107 18.92 -3.61 10.87
N LYS A 108 18.36 -2.41 11.05
CA LYS A 108 17.23 -2.18 11.97
C LYS A 108 16.00 -3.00 11.60
N LYS A 109 15.70 -3.18 10.30
CA LYS A 109 14.61 -4.07 9.83
C LYS A 109 14.91 -5.56 10.06
N ASN A 110 16.18 -5.95 10.01
CA ASN A 110 16.59 -7.33 10.28
C ASN A 110 16.60 -7.67 11.78
N ARG A 111 16.79 -6.69 12.67
CA ARG A 111 16.62 -6.82 14.13
C ARG A 111 15.14 -6.81 14.53
N ARG A 112 14.45 -7.92 14.26
CA ARG A 112 12.99 -8.05 14.47
C ARG A 112 12.61 -9.34 15.20
N VAL A 113 11.35 -9.41 15.61
CA VAL A 113 10.72 -10.63 16.12
C VAL A 113 9.50 -10.94 15.26
N ASP A 114 9.46 -12.15 14.71
CA ASP A 114 8.35 -12.64 13.89
C ASP A 114 7.42 -13.51 14.75
N PHE A 115 6.12 -13.25 14.67
CA PHE A 115 5.07 -14.06 15.27
C PHE A 115 4.40 -14.86 14.17
N ILE A 116 4.52 -16.18 14.24
CA ILE A 116 4.06 -17.10 13.21
C ILE A 116 3.01 -18.02 13.78
N ARG A 117 1.87 -18.11 13.11
CA ARG A 117 0.81 -19.03 13.52
C ARG A 117 1.23 -20.47 13.18
N ALA A 118 1.57 -21.26 14.19
CA ALA A 118 2.14 -22.60 14.07
C ALA A 118 1.08 -23.70 13.83
N ASP A 119 -0.17 -23.47 14.25
CA ASP A 119 -1.31 -24.35 13.95
C ASP A 119 -1.85 -24.14 12.52
N ALA A 120 -1.37 -23.13 11.79
CA ALA A 120 -1.88 -22.81 10.45
C ALA A 120 -1.63 -23.90 9.40
N THR A 121 -0.65 -24.79 9.56
CA THR A 121 -0.40 -25.87 8.60
C THR A 121 -1.44 -26.99 8.67
N GLY A 122 -2.05 -27.23 9.84
CA GLY A 122 -3.20 -28.14 10.01
C GLY A 122 -4.55 -27.43 9.95
N VAL A 123 -4.61 -26.18 10.43
CA VAL A 123 -5.84 -25.36 10.45
C VAL A 123 -6.15 -24.80 9.06
N ALA A 124 -5.20 -24.59 8.15
CA ALA A 124 -5.52 -24.23 6.76
C ALA A 124 -6.30 -25.36 6.04
N ALA A 125 -5.94 -26.62 6.28
CA ALA A 125 -6.65 -27.77 5.70
C ALA A 125 -8.01 -28.02 6.37
N ALA A 126 -8.10 -27.91 7.70
CA ALA A 126 -9.36 -28.09 8.43
C ALA A 126 -10.32 -26.89 8.34
N ALA A 127 -9.82 -25.65 8.27
CA ALA A 127 -10.64 -24.45 8.08
C ALA A 127 -11.09 -24.26 6.62
N ALA A 128 -10.37 -24.83 5.65
CA ALA A 128 -10.86 -24.98 4.28
C ALA A 128 -11.97 -26.06 4.19
N ALA A 129 -11.95 -27.07 5.06
CA ALA A 129 -12.92 -28.17 5.05
C ALA A 129 -14.17 -27.94 5.92
N ALA A 130 -14.13 -27.06 6.93
CA ALA A 130 -15.17 -26.98 7.97
C ALA A 130 -15.82 -25.59 8.17
N ARG A 131 -15.65 -24.64 7.23
CA ARG A 131 -16.45 -23.41 7.23
C ARG A 131 -17.63 -23.60 6.27
N PRO A 132 -18.91 -23.50 6.70
CA PRO A 132 -19.91 -23.03 5.76
C PRO A 132 -19.33 -21.75 5.13
N SER A 133 -19.28 -21.70 3.79
CA SER A 133 -18.56 -20.69 3.03
C SER A 133 -18.76 -19.33 3.67
N LEU A 134 -17.71 -18.75 4.28
CA LEU A 134 -17.81 -17.43 4.92
C LEU A 134 -18.24 -16.44 3.84
N VAL A 135 -19.52 -16.04 3.89
CA VAL A 135 -20.11 -15.12 2.94
C VAL A 135 -19.90 -13.71 3.47
N TYR A 136 -19.09 -12.92 2.78
CA TYR A 136 -18.93 -11.51 3.15
C TYR A 136 -20.10 -10.70 2.57
N ALA A 137 -20.43 -9.55 3.20
CA ALA A 137 -21.47 -8.67 2.68
C ALA A 137 -21.22 -8.28 1.21
N VAL A 138 -19.96 -8.04 0.84
CA VAL A 138 -19.54 -7.75 -0.55
C VAL A 138 -19.75 -8.93 -1.52
N ASP A 139 -19.88 -10.16 -1.03
CA ASP A 139 -20.17 -11.33 -1.87
C ASP A 139 -21.64 -11.37 -2.27
N VAL A 140 -22.52 -10.72 -1.52
CA VAL A 140 -23.96 -10.71 -1.76
C VAL A 140 -24.34 -9.37 -2.38
N TYR A 141 -23.99 -8.28 -1.72
CA TYR A 141 -24.43 -6.93 -2.04
C TYR A 141 -23.36 -6.16 -2.81
N PRO A 142 -23.68 -5.61 -3.99
CA PRO A 142 -22.85 -4.61 -4.64
C PRO A 142 -22.91 -3.32 -3.80
N MET A 143 -21.75 -2.75 -3.44
CA MET A 143 -21.67 -1.60 -2.53
C MET A 143 -20.79 -0.50 -3.11
N SER A 144 -21.33 0.71 -3.18
CA SER A 144 -20.59 1.96 -3.40
C SER A 144 -20.88 2.95 -2.27
N TYR A 145 -20.00 3.93 -2.12
CA TYR A 145 -20.08 4.95 -1.09
C TYR A 145 -20.27 6.32 -1.72
N TYR A 146 -21.08 7.17 -1.10
CA TYR A 146 -21.28 8.54 -1.53
C TYR A 146 -21.07 9.51 -0.38
N GLN A 147 -20.62 10.72 -0.71
CA GLN A 147 -20.39 11.78 0.27
C GLN A 147 -21.70 12.24 0.92
N SER A 148 -22.77 12.35 0.12
CA SER A 148 -24.11 12.68 0.60
C SER A 148 -25.16 12.25 -0.42
N ALA A 149 -26.40 12.09 0.05
CA ALA A 149 -27.55 11.85 -0.82
C ALA A 149 -27.77 13.01 -1.81
N SER A 150 -27.50 14.26 -1.42
CA SER A 150 -27.67 15.42 -2.28
C SER A 150 -26.73 15.40 -3.49
N VAL A 151 -25.45 15.03 -3.28
CA VAL A 151 -24.47 14.93 -4.38
C VAL A 151 -24.86 13.81 -5.35
N LEU A 152 -25.31 12.66 -4.83
CA LEU A 152 -25.83 11.57 -5.66
C LEU A 152 -27.00 12.02 -6.54
N THR A 153 -27.98 12.70 -5.95
CA THR A 153 -29.16 13.21 -6.69
C THR A 153 -28.77 14.22 -7.76
N LEU A 154 -27.86 15.16 -7.45
CA LEU A 154 -27.37 16.13 -8.41
C LEU A 154 -26.64 15.47 -9.58
N GLN A 155 -25.73 14.53 -9.30
CA GLN A 155 -24.97 13.82 -10.33
C GLN A 155 -25.89 13.06 -11.29
N ARG A 156 -26.92 12.37 -10.77
CA ARG A 156 -27.91 11.65 -11.59
C ARG A 156 -28.81 12.58 -12.39
N GLY A 157 -29.20 13.72 -11.83
CA GLY A 157 -30.06 14.70 -12.51
C GLY A 157 -29.36 15.51 -13.60
N LEU A 158 -28.03 15.69 -13.51
CA LEU A 158 -27.25 16.46 -14.48
C LEU A 158 -26.98 15.72 -15.81
N HIS A 159 -27.26 14.40 -15.89
CA HIS A 159 -27.07 13.59 -17.10
C HIS A 159 -25.71 13.82 -17.79
N ILE A 160 -24.62 13.75 -17.03
CA ILE A 160 -23.28 14.11 -17.51
C ILE A 160 -22.91 13.24 -18.74
N LYS A 161 -22.65 13.89 -19.88
CA LYS A 161 -22.25 13.21 -21.12
C LYS A 161 -20.79 12.75 -21.01
N ARG A 162 -20.59 11.44 -20.88
CA ARG A 162 -19.26 10.83 -20.75
C ARG A 162 -18.59 10.57 -22.08
N ALA A 163 -17.25 10.57 -22.05
CA ALA A 163 -16.42 10.21 -23.18
C ALA A 163 -16.82 8.81 -23.70
N GLN A 164 -17.26 8.76 -24.95
CA GLN A 164 -17.68 7.52 -25.60
C GLN A 164 -16.44 6.79 -26.13
N GLY A 165 -16.31 5.51 -25.81
CA GLY A 165 -15.22 4.65 -26.27
C GLY A 165 -14.43 3.96 -25.16
N ARG A 166 -13.52 3.07 -25.57
CA ARG A 166 -12.62 2.29 -24.70
C ARG A 166 -11.28 3.03 -24.57
N THR A 167 -11.29 4.24 -24.01
CA THR A 167 -10.08 5.06 -23.82
C THR A 167 -9.54 4.94 -22.40
N PHE A 168 -8.24 4.72 -22.29
CA PHE A 168 -7.55 4.49 -21.02
C PHE A 168 -6.35 5.42 -20.86
N PHE A 169 -6.13 5.91 -19.64
CA PHE A 169 -4.88 6.51 -19.21
C PHE A 169 -4.35 5.76 -17.99
N GLY A 170 -3.06 5.47 -17.94
CA GLY A 170 -2.42 4.86 -16.79
C GLY A 170 -1.07 5.50 -16.45
N LEU A 171 -0.81 5.68 -15.16
CA LEU A 171 0.48 6.15 -14.65
C LEU A 171 1.04 5.13 -13.67
N GLY A 172 2.30 4.70 -13.83
CA GLY A 172 2.88 3.70 -12.94
C GLY A 172 4.40 3.65 -12.85
N ASP A 173 4.89 2.97 -11.82
CA ASP A 173 6.31 2.77 -11.48
C ASP A 173 7.19 4.03 -11.60
N PRO A 174 6.85 5.16 -10.94
CA PRO A 174 7.70 6.36 -11.00
C PRO A 174 9.10 6.11 -10.42
N VAL A 175 10.03 7.02 -10.74
CA VAL A 175 11.40 6.95 -10.22
C VAL A 175 11.53 7.83 -8.98
N PHE A 176 11.84 7.22 -7.84
CA PHE A 176 11.93 7.91 -6.55
C PHE A 176 13.37 8.21 -6.10
N GLY A 177 14.35 7.49 -6.64
CA GLY A 177 15.76 7.60 -6.22
C GLY A 177 16.71 7.84 -7.40
N ALA A 178 17.71 8.68 -7.20
CA ALA A 178 18.72 9.00 -8.21
C ALA A 178 19.64 7.82 -8.56
N ASP A 179 19.67 6.79 -7.71
CA ASP A 179 20.36 5.52 -7.87
C ASP A 179 19.63 4.54 -8.79
N ASP A 180 18.37 4.79 -9.14
CA ASP A 180 17.63 4.01 -10.11
C ASP A 180 18.29 4.12 -11.50
N ARG A 181 18.56 2.98 -12.14
CA ARG A 181 19.17 2.92 -13.48
C ARG A 181 18.35 3.69 -14.53
N ARG A 182 17.04 3.81 -14.33
CA ARG A 182 16.14 4.57 -15.22
C ARG A 182 16.36 6.08 -15.11
N ALA A 183 16.98 6.55 -14.03
CA ALA A 183 17.40 7.94 -13.85
C ALA A 183 18.70 8.30 -14.58
N GLU A 184 19.48 7.32 -15.05
CA GLU A 184 20.80 7.58 -15.68
C GLU A 184 20.72 8.52 -16.88
N ARG A 185 19.62 8.46 -17.66
CA ARG A 185 19.39 9.37 -18.80
C ARG A 185 19.05 10.80 -18.40
N MET A 186 18.66 11.01 -17.14
CA MET A 186 18.34 12.34 -16.57
C MET A 186 19.52 12.94 -15.80
N ARG A 187 20.63 12.21 -15.61
CA ARG A 187 21.85 12.64 -14.91
C ARG A 187 22.69 13.72 -15.63
N GLY A 188 22.09 14.49 -16.54
CA GLY A 188 22.77 15.55 -17.31
C GLY A 188 21.93 16.82 -17.52
N VAL A 189 20.71 16.89 -16.99
CA VAL A 189 19.89 18.11 -17.04
C VAL A 189 20.37 19.02 -15.91
N THR A 190 21.30 19.93 -16.22
CA THR A 190 21.73 20.97 -15.27
C THR A 190 20.62 21.99 -15.11
N VAL A 191 19.80 21.84 -14.07
CA VAL A 191 18.83 22.87 -13.68
C VAL A 191 19.62 24.08 -13.20
N LYS A 192 19.55 25.20 -13.94
CA LYS A 192 20.06 26.48 -13.45
C LYS A 192 19.18 26.92 -12.28
N ALA A 193 19.65 26.71 -11.06
CA ALA A 193 19.05 27.26 -9.86
C ALA A 193 18.97 28.80 -9.98
N VAL A 194 17.78 29.33 -10.26
CA VAL A 194 17.50 30.75 -10.07
C VAL A 194 17.34 30.95 -8.57
N LYS A 195 18.33 31.62 -7.97
CA LYS A 195 18.55 31.72 -6.52
C LYS A 195 17.48 32.51 -5.73
N ASN A 196 16.32 32.81 -6.30
CA ASN A 196 15.30 33.65 -5.69
C ASN A 196 13.90 33.05 -5.84
N ALA A 197 13.57 32.10 -4.97
CA ALA A 197 12.30 32.01 -4.23
C ALA A 197 12.22 30.62 -3.58
N ALA A 198 12.35 30.58 -2.25
CA ALA A 198 11.79 29.59 -1.32
C ALA A 198 11.38 28.19 -1.85
N GLN A 199 12.31 27.42 -2.43
CA GLN A 199 12.20 25.96 -2.58
C GLN A 199 13.56 25.38 -2.98
N PRO A 200 14.17 24.48 -2.20
CA PRO A 200 15.33 23.72 -2.67
C PRO A 200 14.87 22.47 -3.41
N ASP A 201 15.21 22.44 -4.69
CA ASP A 201 15.42 21.27 -5.53
C ASP A 201 16.25 20.20 -4.77
N ILE A 202 15.73 18.98 -4.63
CA ILE A 202 16.40 17.89 -3.91
C ILE A 202 17.38 17.21 -4.86
N MET A 203 18.61 17.73 -4.95
CA MET A 203 19.75 17.00 -5.50
C MET A 203 21.02 17.34 -4.71
N GLY A 204 21.58 16.33 -4.03
CA GLY A 204 22.98 16.38 -3.59
C GLY A 204 23.33 15.69 -2.27
N SER A 205 23.17 14.37 -2.17
CA SER A 205 24.02 13.42 -1.42
C SER A 205 23.29 12.07 -1.36
N ASP A 206 23.99 11.00 -1.00
CA ASP A 206 23.56 9.59 -0.97
C ASP A 206 22.30 9.25 -0.11
N ASP A 207 21.46 10.21 0.20
CA ASP A 207 20.28 10.07 1.04
C ASP A 207 19.14 10.94 0.50
N THR A 208 18.13 10.33 -0.12
CA THR A 208 16.77 10.93 -0.22
C THR A 208 16.07 10.91 1.16
N GLN A 209 16.82 11.19 2.23
CA GLN A 209 16.31 11.29 3.59
C GLN A 209 15.73 12.69 3.82
N ASP A 210 14.66 13.03 3.12
CA ASP A 210 13.78 14.08 3.64
C ASP A 210 12.76 13.44 4.57
N ALA A 211 12.80 13.86 5.84
CA ALA A 211 11.93 13.41 6.94
C ALA A 211 11.99 11.92 7.35
N GLY A 212 12.91 11.12 6.80
CA GLY A 212 13.04 9.69 7.14
C GLY A 212 12.05 8.76 6.41
N TYR A 213 11.36 9.26 5.38
CA TYR A 213 10.52 8.46 4.49
C TYR A 213 11.30 8.08 3.22
N ALA A 214 11.40 6.78 2.94
CA ALA A 214 12.03 6.25 1.74
C ALA A 214 10.99 5.52 0.89
N PHE A 215 10.72 6.02 -0.32
CA PHE A 215 9.83 5.37 -1.28
C PHE A 215 10.60 4.31 -2.06
N GLY A 216 10.32 3.04 -1.75
CA GLY A 216 10.83 1.92 -2.53
C GLY A 216 10.14 1.82 -3.89
N ARG A 217 10.87 1.37 -4.91
CA ARG A 217 10.28 1.04 -6.21
C ARG A 217 9.16 0.00 -6.06
N LEU A 218 8.10 0.12 -6.88
CA LEU A 218 6.99 -0.83 -6.95
C LEU A 218 6.92 -1.48 -8.34
N PRO A 219 7.72 -2.53 -8.63
CA PRO A 219 7.86 -3.04 -9.99
C PRO A 219 6.57 -3.60 -10.61
N ASN A 220 5.62 -4.09 -9.81
CA ASN A 220 4.37 -4.59 -10.37
C ASN A 220 3.42 -3.47 -10.83
N THR A 221 3.62 -2.21 -10.41
CA THR A 221 2.82 -1.08 -10.92
C THR A 221 3.08 -0.80 -12.40
N GLU A 222 4.31 -1.01 -12.89
CA GLU A 222 4.61 -0.95 -14.34
C GLU A 222 3.84 -2.05 -15.07
N LYS A 223 3.85 -3.28 -14.53
CA LYS A 223 3.14 -4.41 -15.14
C LYS A 223 1.63 -4.16 -15.16
N GLU A 224 1.08 -3.66 -14.06
CA GLU A 224 -0.33 -3.29 -13.90
C GLU A 224 -0.78 -2.34 -15.01
N VAL A 225 -0.11 -1.18 -15.11
CA VAL A 225 -0.48 -0.16 -16.09
C VAL A 225 -0.34 -0.68 -17.52
N ARG A 226 0.74 -1.41 -17.83
CA ARG A 226 0.94 -1.96 -19.17
C ARG A 226 -0.10 -3.01 -19.54
N GLU A 227 -0.47 -3.88 -18.61
CA GLU A 227 -1.42 -4.95 -18.87
C GLU A 227 -2.84 -4.41 -18.99
N VAL A 228 -3.25 -3.52 -18.10
CA VAL A 228 -4.54 -2.83 -18.20
C VAL A 228 -4.63 -2.03 -19.50
N ALA A 229 -3.58 -1.31 -19.87
CA ALA A 229 -3.55 -0.55 -21.13
C ALA A 229 -3.81 -1.42 -22.36
N ARG A 230 -3.32 -2.67 -22.40
CA ARG A 230 -3.54 -3.59 -23.53
C ARG A 230 -4.99 -4.04 -23.67
N LEU A 231 -5.81 -3.93 -22.63
CA LEU A 231 -7.23 -4.28 -22.68
C LEU A 231 -8.03 -3.27 -23.53
N PHE A 232 -7.52 -2.04 -23.66
CA PHE A 232 -8.22 -0.92 -24.27
C PHE A 232 -7.61 -0.57 -25.64
N GLY A 233 -8.47 -0.29 -26.62
CA GLY A 233 -8.05 0.01 -28.00
C GLY A 233 -7.35 1.36 -28.16
N SER A 234 -7.49 2.27 -27.20
CA SER A 234 -6.82 3.57 -27.18
C SER A 234 -6.30 3.88 -25.77
N ALA A 235 -5.02 3.63 -25.54
CA ALA A 235 -4.38 3.78 -24.24
C ALA A 235 -3.19 4.76 -24.29
N ARG A 236 -3.03 5.55 -23.23
CA ARG A 236 -1.82 6.36 -22.98
C ARG A 236 -1.27 5.96 -21.63
N THR A 237 0.05 5.76 -21.57
CA THR A 237 0.72 5.36 -20.34
C THR A 237 1.90 6.26 -20.05
N LEU A 238 2.02 6.71 -18.81
CA LEU A 238 3.21 7.37 -18.27
C LEU A 238 3.89 6.42 -17.28
N ILE A 239 5.12 5.99 -17.58
CA ILE A 239 5.81 4.95 -16.80
C ILE A 239 7.25 5.38 -16.51
N GLY A 240 7.74 5.07 -15.31
CA GLY A 240 9.13 5.37 -14.96
C GLY A 240 9.38 6.87 -14.91
N PRO A 241 10.45 7.36 -15.58
CA PRO A 241 10.73 8.80 -15.70
C PRO A 241 9.56 9.65 -16.20
N ASP A 242 8.72 9.07 -17.06
CA ASP A 242 7.60 9.78 -17.67
C ASP A 242 6.40 9.91 -16.72
N ALA A 243 6.36 9.12 -15.64
CA ALA A 243 5.34 9.16 -14.60
C ALA A 243 5.55 10.36 -13.66
N SER A 244 5.64 11.55 -14.24
CA SER A 244 5.91 12.81 -13.54
C SER A 244 4.69 13.71 -13.48
N GLU A 245 4.72 14.63 -12.51
CA GLU A 245 3.67 15.60 -12.29
C GLU A 245 3.47 16.55 -13.48
N GLU A 246 4.57 17.08 -14.02
CA GLU A 246 4.53 17.96 -15.19
C GLU A 246 3.84 17.27 -16.37
N ARG A 247 4.14 15.99 -16.60
CA ARG A 247 3.56 15.23 -17.71
C ARG A 247 2.10 14.92 -17.49
N VAL A 248 1.69 14.50 -16.29
CA VAL A 248 0.26 14.23 -16.08
C VAL A 248 -0.59 15.51 -16.15
N LYS A 249 -0.08 16.64 -15.66
CA LYS A 249 -0.75 17.95 -15.77
C LYS A 249 -0.84 18.45 -17.22
N ALA A 250 0.09 18.04 -18.09
CA ALA A 250 0.09 18.40 -19.51
C ALA A 250 -0.77 17.49 -20.40
N GLU A 251 -1.23 16.34 -19.90
CA GLU A 251 -2.05 15.40 -20.67
C GLU A 251 -3.52 15.82 -20.68
N ASP A 252 -4.17 15.70 -21.83
CA ASP A 252 -5.62 15.84 -21.92
C ASP A 252 -6.32 14.57 -21.41
N LEU A 253 -6.82 14.66 -20.18
CA LEU A 253 -7.54 13.60 -19.50
C LEU A 253 -9.07 13.67 -19.74
N THR A 254 -9.58 14.72 -20.40
CA THR A 254 -11.02 14.85 -20.68
C THR A 254 -11.51 13.81 -21.70
N GLY A 255 -10.63 13.29 -22.56
CA GLY A 255 -10.94 12.20 -23.49
C GLY A 255 -10.81 10.79 -22.89
N ARG A 256 -10.44 10.65 -21.61
CA ARG A 256 -10.11 9.37 -20.98
C ARG A 256 -11.26 8.86 -20.14
N ARG A 257 -11.91 7.80 -20.60
CA ARG A 257 -13.01 7.15 -19.86
C ARG A 257 -12.52 6.51 -18.57
N TYR A 258 -11.36 5.85 -18.62
CA TYR A 258 -10.73 5.20 -17.48
C TYR A 258 -9.35 5.79 -17.22
N VAL A 259 -9.08 6.14 -15.95
CA VAL A 259 -7.81 6.72 -15.51
C VAL A 259 -7.28 5.86 -14.35
N LEU A 260 -6.02 5.45 -14.38
CA LEU A 260 -5.39 4.63 -13.34
C LEU A 260 -4.09 5.29 -12.86
N PHE A 261 -3.96 5.47 -11.56
CA PHE A 261 -2.73 5.87 -10.90
C PHE A 261 -2.22 4.72 -10.03
N SER A 262 -1.04 4.19 -10.35
CA SER A 262 -0.41 3.05 -9.71
C SER A 262 0.93 3.45 -9.11
N THR A 263 0.90 3.97 -7.89
CA THR A 263 2.07 4.56 -7.23
C THR A 263 1.89 4.60 -5.70
N HIS A 264 2.77 5.27 -4.97
CA HIS A 264 2.58 5.54 -3.54
C HIS A 264 1.58 6.67 -3.31
N GLY A 265 0.79 6.53 -2.26
CA GLY A 265 -0.04 7.60 -1.71
C GLY A 265 0.48 7.97 -0.33
N ILE A 266 0.40 9.26 0.01
CA ILE A 266 0.74 9.77 1.34
C ILE A 266 -0.46 10.50 1.93
N LEU A 267 -0.58 10.44 3.25
CA LEU A 267 -1.51 11.27 4.00
C LEU A 267 -0.85 12.62 4.28
N GLY A 268 -1.65 13.69 4.33
CA GLY A 268 -1.11 15.02 4.61
C GLY A 268 -0.44 15.06 5.98
N ASN A 269 0.64 15.84 6.07
CA ASN A 269 1.53 15.99 7.22
C ASN A 269 2.43 14.78 7.54
N GLU A 270 2.49 13.76 6.69
CA GLU A 270 3.53 12.71 6.77
C GLU A 270 4.90 13.25 6.37
N ILE A 271 4.92 14.22 5.44
CA ILE A 271 6.11 14.96 5.00
C ILE A 271 5.95 16.42 5.47
N PRO A 272 6.95 17.04 6.15
CA PRO A 272 6.82 18.35 6.77
C PRO A 272 6.32 19.48 5.86
N TYR A 273 6.59 19.38 4.56
CA TYR A 273 6.17 20.37 3.56
C TYR A 273 4.89 19.97 2.78
N VAL A 274 4.46 18.70 2.84
CA VAL A 274 3.22 18.25 2.19
C VAL A 274 2.09 18.17 3.21
N ARG A 275 1.25 19.20 3.25
CA ARG A 275 0.18 19.34 4.25
C ARG A 275 -1.14 18.68 3.86
N GLN A 276 -1.20 18.08 2.67
CA GLN A 276 -2.42 17.50 2.10
C GLN A 276 -2.15 16.09 1.60
N PRO A 277 -3.18 15.24 1.45
CA PRO A 277 -3.03 13.97 0.75
C PRO A 277 -2.47 14.16 -0.66
N ALA A 278 -1.55 13.29 -1.08
CA ALA A 278 -0.92 13.38 -2.39
C ALA A 278 -0.59 12.00 -2.97
N LEU A 279 -0.47 11.95 -4.30
CA LEU A 279 0.14 10.83 -5.02
C LEU A 279 1.61 11.16 -5.29
N VAL A 280 2.50 10.24 -4.92
CA VAL A 280 3.93 10.40 -5.15
C VAL A 280 4.23 9.99 -6.58
N LEU A 281 4.78 10.89 -7.37
CA LEU A 281 5.15 10.67 -8.78
C LEU A 281 6.67 10.57 -8.91
N ASN A 282 7.19 10.82 -10.09
CA ASN A 282 8.63 10.88 -10.32
C ASN A 282 9.24 11.98 -9.45
N LEU A 283 10.25 11.66 -8.64
CA LEU A 283 10.96 12.60 -7.76
C LEU A 283 12.33 13.02 -8.31
N VAL A 284 12.74 12.46 -9.46
CA VAL A 284 14.10 12.61 -9.98
C VAL A 284 14.12 13.41 -11.27
N GLY A 285 14.86 14.52 -11.28
CA GLY A 285 15.03 15.35 -12.48
C GLY A 285 13.83 16.25 -12.79
N ASN A 286 12.98 16.54 -11.79
CA ASN A 286 11.93 17.54 -11.92
C ASN A 286 12.54 18.94 -11.88
N THR A 287 11.98 19.89 -12.64
CA THR A 287 12.51 21.27 -12.73
C THR A 287 11.49 22.35 -12.39
N LYS A 288 10.20 22.00 -12.40
CA LYS A 288 9.07 22.92 -12.20
C LYS A 288 8.07 22.45 -11.14
N GLU A 289 8.14 21.17 -10.78
CA GLU A 289 7.18 20.47 -9.94
C GLU A 289 7.94 19.75 -8.84
N ASP A 290 7.30 19.52 -7.69
CA ASP A 290 7.91 18.84 -6.56
C ASP A 290 7.74 17.31 -6.61
N GLY A 291 6.89 16.80 -7.52
CA GLY A 291 6.67 15.37 -7.73
C GLY A 291 5.61 14.79 -6.79
N PHE A 292 4.88 15.62 -6.05
CA PHE A 292 3.76 15.23 -5.21
C PHE A 292 2.47 15.82 -5.77
N LEU A 293 1.71 15.02 -6.53
CA LEU A 293 0.41 15.47 -7.03
C LEU A 293 -0.61 15.54 -5.87
N THR A 294 -0.79 16.75 -5.33
CA THR A 294 -1.60 17.01 -4.13
C THR A 294 -3.09 17.07 -4.42
N ALA A 295 -3.92 16.89 -3.39
CA ALA A 295 -5.36 17.07 -3.48
C ALA A 295 -5.75 18.47 -4.03
N ALA A 296 -5.07 19.55 -3.62
CA ALA A 296 -5.27 20.90 -4.14
C ALA A 296 -5.03 21.01 -5.65
N GLU A 297 -3.99 20.36 -6.15
CA GLU A 297 -3.69 20.38 -7.59
C GLU A 297 -4.69 19.55 -8.38
N ILE A 298 -5.10 18.41 -7.83
CA ILE A 298 -6.14 17.58 -8.43
C ILE A 298 -7.46 18.34 -8.55
N PHE A 299 -7.82 19.20 -7.58
CA PHE A 299 -9.01 20.06 -7.69
C PHE A 299 -8.98 21.00 -8.92
N GLY A 300 -7.79 21.38 -9.38
CA GLY A 300 -7.60 22.20 -10.58
C GLY A 300 -7.57 21.41 -11.90
N MET A 301 -7.61 20.08 -11.85
CA MET A 301 -7.61 19.24 -13.05
C MET A 301 -8.99 19.18 -13.70
N ASN A 302 -9.01 18.88 -15.00
CA ASN A 302 -10.25 18.69 -15.76
C ASN A 302 -10.33 17.26 -16.30
N LEU A 303 -11.28 16.48 -15.78
CA LEU A 303 -11.51 15.08 -16.12
C LEU A 303 -12.94 14.92 -16.63
N ASN A 304 -13.13 13.97 -17.54
CA ASN A 304 -14.45 13.43 -17.88
C ASN A 304 -14.46 11.90 -17.73
N ALA A 305 -13.80 11.42 -16.68
CA ALA A 305 -13.59 10.01 -16.43
C ALA A 305 -14.82 9.37 -15.78
N GLU A 306 -15.18 8.19 -16.27
CA GLU A 306 -16.18 7.35 -15.61
C GLU A 306 -15.61 6.74 -14.31
N LEU A 307 -14.31 6.48 -14.31
CA LEU A 307 -13.63 5.94 -13.14
C LEU A 307 -12.16 6.38 -13.09
N VAL A 308 -11.75 6.84 -11.92
CA VAL A 308 -10.34 6.97 -11.53
C VAL A 308 -9.99 5.83 -10.56
N GLY A 309 -9.01 5.01 -10.91
CA GLY A 309 -8.44 3.99 -10.04
C GLY A 309 -7.21 4.51 -9.31
N LEU A 310 -7.21 4.45 -7.98
CA LEU A 310 -6.06 4.78 -7.15
C LEU A 310 -5.46 3.50 -6.58
N SER A 311 -4.56 2.88 -7.34
CA SER A 311 -3.74 1.74 -6.94
C SER A 311 -2.54 2.23 -6.10
N ALA A 312 -2.87 2.84 -4.97
CA ALA A 312 -1.95 3.44 -4.02
C ALA A 312 -2.44 3.21 -2.59
N CYS A 313 -1.52 3.12 -1.63
CA CYS A 313 -1.84 2.86 -0.22
C CYS A 313 -2.66 4.00 0.40
N GLN A 314 -3.64 3.66 1.23
CA GLN A 314 -4.39 4.59 2.10
C GLN A 314 -5.09 5.75 1.36
N THR A 315 -5.40 5.61 0.08
CA THR A 315 -5.99 6.68 -0.74
C THR A 315 -7.44 7.03 -0.40
N GLY A 316 -8.11 6.18 0.38
CA GLY A 316 -9.45 6.43 0.93
C GLY A 316 -9.43 7.15 2.28
N LEU A 317 -8.28 7.32 2.92
CA LEU A 317 -8.13 8.05 4.18
C LEU A 317 -7.84 9.52 3.85
N GLY A 318 -8.58 10.44 4.47
CA GLY A 318 -8.36 11.88 4.31
C GLY A 318 -7.88 12.52 5.62
N VAL A 319 -7.37 13.74 5.52
CA VAL A 319 -6.98 14.53 6.69
C VAL A 319 -8.20 15.31 7.20
N GLN A 320 -8.45 15.27 8.50
CA GLN A 320 -9.49 16.09 9.12
C GLN A 320 -9.01 17.54 9.20
N SER A 321 -9.63 18.43 8.44
CA SER A 321 -9.45 19.88 8.56
C SER A 321 -10.61 20.45 9.38
N ALA A 322 -10.30 21.13 10.48
CA ALA A 322 -11.30 21.79 11.31
C ALA A 322 -12.06 22.84 10.47
N GLY A 323 -13.38 22.67 10.33
CA GLY A 323 -14.25 23.59 9.57
C GLY A 323 -14.49 23.22 8.10
N GLU A 324 -13.67 22.38 7.47
CA GLU A 324 -13.81 21.97 6.06
C GLU A 324 -14.20 20.49 5.86
N GLY A 325 -14.12 19.68 6.93
CA GLY A 325 -14.36 18.24 6.88
C GLY A 325 -13.12 17.43 6.47
N VAL A 326 -13.32 16.18 6.07
CA VAL A 326 -12.23 15.30 5.60
C VAL A 326 -11.89 15.67 4.15
N VAL A 327 -10.68 16.19 3.93
CA VAL A 327 -10.13 16.39 2.58
C VAL A 327 -9.35 15.13 2.19
N GLY A 328 -9.78 14.46 1.12
CA GLY A 328 -9.19 13.21 0.64
C GLY A 328 -9.08 13.18 -0.89
N LEU A 329 -8.15 12.36 -1.40
CA LEU A 329 -7.89 12.24 -2.84
C LEU A 329 -9.14 11.85 -3.63
N SER A 330 -10.00 10.99 -3.07
CA SER A 330 -11.28 10.63 -3.69
C SER A 330 -12.16 11.85 -3.99
N ARG A 331 -12.28 12.77 -3.03
CA ARG A 331 -13.06 13.99 -3.20
C ARG A 331 -12.46 14.92 -4.24
N ALA A 332 -11.13 15.04 -4.26
CA ALA A 332 -10.42 15.85 -5.24
C ALA A 332 -10.67 15.34 -6.67
N PHE A 333 -10.52 14.03 -6.91
CA PHE A 333 -10.77 13.44 -8.23
C PHE A 333 -12.23 13.50 -8.67
N MET A 334 -13.19 13.33 -7.75
CA MET A 334 -14.61 13.53 -8.09
C MET A 334 -14.89 14.98 -8.49
N TYR A 335 -14.31 15.95 -7.79
CA TYR A 335 -14.48 17.37 -8.13
C TYR A 335 -13.81 17.73 -9.46
N ALA A 336 -12.67 17.10 -9.76
CA ALA A 336 -11.99 17.21 -11.04
C ALA A 336 -12.82 16.64 -12.20
N GLY A 337 -13.92 15.90 -11.94
CA GLY A 337 -14.88 15.45 -12.94
C GLY A 337 -15.02 13.93 -13.09
N ALA A 338 -14.41 13.14 -12.20
CA ALA A 338 -14.61 11.70 -12.16
C ALA A 338 -15.99 11.32 -11.61
N ASP A 339 -16.71 10.38 -12.26
CA ASP A 339 -17.98 9.86 -11.71
C ASP A 339 -17.79 9.09 -10.42
N SER A 340 -16.68 8.36 -10.36
CA SER A 340 -16.33 7.51 -9.24
C SER A 340 -14.82 7.33 -9.14
N VAL A 341 -14.39 6.99 -7.94
CA VAL A 341 -12.99 6.74 -7.61
C VAL A 341 -12.89 5.41 -6.87
N LEU A 342 -12.08 4.50 -7.39
CA LEU A 342 -11.69 3.27 -6.69
C LEU A 342 -10.50 3.60 -5.79
N VAL A 343 -10.63 3.41 -4.49
CA VAL A 343 -9.59 3.73 -3.50
C VAL A 343 -9.29 2.56 -2.58
N SER A 344 -8.14 2.60 -1.91
CA SER A 344 -7.78 1.65 -0.85
C SER A 344 -8.04 2.22 0.55
N LEU A 345 -8.58 1.39 1.45
CA LEU A 345 -8.85 1.76 2.84
C LEU A 345 -7.62 1.63 3.77
N TRP A 346 -6.67 0.78 3.41
CA TRP A 346 -5.44 0.52 4.17
C TRP A 346 -4.28 0.21 3.21
N SER A 347 -3.07 0.04 3.77
CA SER A 347 -1.88 -0.31 2.99
C SER A 347 -2.03 -1.67 2.32
N VAL A 348 -1.76 -1.74 1.02
CA VAL A 348 -2.02 -2.91 0.19
C VAL A 348 -0.74 -3.64 -0.21
N SER A 349 -0.86 -4.93 -0.56
CA SER A 349 0.26 -5.70 -1.13
C SER A 349 0.36 -5.46 -2.63
N ASP A 350 1.55 -5.11 -3.11
CA ASP A 350 1.86 -4.85 -4.52
C ASP A 350 1.36 -5.97 -5.46
N GLU A 351 1.65 -7.23 -5.13
CA GLU A 351 1.26 -8.39 -5.95
C GLU A 351 -0.25 -8.64 -5.98
N SER A 352 -0.94 -8.58 -4.82
CA SER A 352 -2.38 -8.83 -4.78
C SER A 352 -3.17 -7.71 -5.45
N THR A 353 -2.71 -6.47 -5.29
CA THR A 353 -3.31 -5.28 -5.92
C THR A 353 -3.21 -5.36 -7.44
N TYR A 354 -2.02 -5.66 -7.97
CA TYR A 354 -1.81 -5.87 -9.40
C TYR A 354 -2.82 -6.86 -10.00
N ARG A 355 -2.96 -8.04 -9.37
CA ARG A 355 -3.91 -9.07 -9.82
C ARG A 355 -5.36 -8.62 -9.76
N LEU A 356 -5.73 -7.91 -8.69
CA LEU A 356 -7.09 -7.38 -8.51
C LEU A 356 -7.40 -6.31 -9.56
N MET A 357 -6.50 -5.36 -9.79
CA MET A 357 -6.69 -4.28 -10.75
C MET A 357 -6.82 -4.82 -12.18
N VAL A 358 -5.94 -5.72 -12.60
CA VAL A 358 -6.03 -6.35 -13.93
C VAL A 358 -7.40 -7.02 -14.12
N LYS A 359 -7.84 -7.85 -13.16
CA LYS A 359 -9.15 -8.52 -13.26
C LYS A 359 -10.33 -7.57 -13.20
N PHE A 360 -10.22 -6.51 -12.42
CA PHE A 360 -11.25 -5.49 -12.36
C PHE A 360 -11.40 -4.77 -13.71
N PHE A 361 -10.31 -4.32 -14.32
CA PHE A 361 -10.35 -3.67 -15.63
C PHE A 361 -10.70 -4.63 -16.77
N GLU A 362 -10.38 -5.92 -16.68
CA GLU A 362 -10.90 -6.94 -17.60
C GLU A 362 -12.43 -7.00 -17.56
N GLY A 363 -13.03 -6.96 -16.36
CA GLY A 363 -14.47 -6.92 -16.18
C GLY A 363 -15.11 -5.68 -16.79
N LEU A 364 -14.52 -4.50 -16.54
CA LEU A 364 -14.97 -3.23 -17.14
C LEU A 364 -14.86 -3.27 -18.66
N ASN A 365 -13.73 -3.77 -19.18
CA ASN A 365 -13.56 -3.92 -20.61
C ASN A 365 -14.60 -4.87 -21.19
N ALA A 366 -14.96 -5.96 -20.50
CA ALA A 366 -16.02 -6.88 -20.91
C ALA A 366 -17.44 -6.28 -20.85
N GLY A 367 -17.59 -5.00 -20.46
CA GLY A 367 -18.88 -4.30 -20.40
C GLY A 367 -19.66 -4.53 -19.11
N LYS A 368 -19.02 -5.09 -18.06
CA LYS A 368 -19.64 -5.23 -16.74
C LYS A 368 -19.67 -3.87 -16.03
N ASP A 369 -20.69 -3.64 -15.22
CA ASP A 369 -20.72 -2.49 -14.31
C ASP A 369 -19.59 -2.57 -13.27
N LYS A 370 -19.28 -1.43 -12.65
CA LYS A 370 -18.11 -1.29 -11.77
C LYS A 370 -18.23 -2.17 -10.52
N LEU A 371 -19.44 -2.35 -9.98
CA LEU A 371 -19.66 -3.15 -8.78
C LEU A 371 -19.50 -4.64 -9.08
N THR A 372 -20.07 -5.11 -10.19
CA THR A 372 -19.93 -6.49 -10.63
C THR A 372 -18.48 -6.82 -10.96
N ALA A 373 -17.79 -5.94 -11.71
CA ALA A 373 -16.38 -6.12 -12.03
C ALA A 373 -15.51 -6.21 -10.76
N LEU A 374 -15.72 -5.33 -9.78
CA LEU A 374 -14.93 -5.33 -8.54
C LEU A 374 -15.22 -6.58 -7.69
N LYS A 375 -16.49 -6.98 -7.60
CA LYS A 375 -16.92 -8.18 -6.88
C LYS A 375 -16.26 -9.44 -7.44
N GLU A 376 -16.26 -9.59 -8.76
CA GLU A 376 -15.61 -10.73 -9.41
C GLU A 376 -14.09 -10.70 -9.26
N ALA A 377 -13.46 -9.54 -9.37
CA ALA A 377 -12.03 -9.40 -9.15
C ALA A 377 -11.61 -9.83 -7.74
N LYS A 378 -12.39 -9.43 -6.72
CA LYS A 378 -12.18 -9.87 -5.32
C LYS A 378 -12.32 -11.38 -5.15
N ARG A 379 -13.34 -11.98 -5.78
CA ARG A 379 -13.54 -13.44 -5.76
C ARG A 379 -12.42 -14.20 -6.47
N HIS A 380 -11.97 -13.69 -7.62
CA HIS A 380 -10.85 -14.27 -8.36
C HIS A 380 -9.56 -14.25 -7.51
N LEU A 381 -9.29 -13.11 -6.85
CA LEU A 381 -8.11 -12.97 -6.01
C LEU A 381 -8.12 -13.96 -4.83
N ARG A 382 -9.28 -14.12 -4.16
CA ARG A 382 -9.47 -15.13 -3.09
C ARG A 382 -9.21 -16.55 -3.60
N ALA A 383 -9.85 -16.93 -4.71
CA ALA A 383 -9.64 -18.24 -5.34
C ALA A 383 -8.17 -18.50 -5.75
N GLY A 384 -7.40 -17.44 -5.98
CA GLY A 384 -5.96 -17.48 -6.26
C GLY A 384 -5.06 -17.66 -5.02
N GLY A 385 -5.61 -17.89 -3.82
CA GLY A 385 -4.86 -18.13 -2.58
C GLY A 385 -4.69 -16.90 -1.69
N TYR A 386 -5.32 -15.77 -2.01
CA TYR A 386 -5.33 -14.56 -1.19
C TYR A 386 -6.63 -14.46 -0.38
N ASP A 387 -6.93 -15.46 0.45
CA ASP A 387 -8.22 -15.54 1.16
C ASP A 387 -8.39 -14.50 2.28
N SER A 388 -7.28 -13.99 2.83
CA SER A 388 -7.32 -12.99 3.89
C SER A 388 -7.93 -11.67 3.39
N PRO A 389 -8.93 -11.08 4.10
CA PRO A 389 -9.52 -9.78 3.77
C PRO A 389 -8.50 -8.67 3.55
N PHE A 390 -7.34 -8.77 4.20
CA PHE A 390 -6.23 -7.84 4.00
C PHE A 390 -5.88 -7.63 2.51
N TYR A 391 -5.95 -8.68 1.69
CA TYR A 391 -5.53 -8.64 0.28
C TYR A 391 -6.65 -8.17 -0.68
N TRP A 392 -7.89 -8.60 -0.47
CA TRP A 392 -8.99 -8.37 -1.42
C TRP A 392 -10.01 -7.31 -0.96
N ALA A 393 -10.13 -7.05 0.34
CA ALA A 393 -11.10 -6.10 0.86
C ALA A 393 -10.71 -4.61 0.86
N PRO A 394 -9.44 -4.15 0.64
CA PRO A 394 -9.11 -2.74 0.81
C PRO A 394 -9.81 -1.83 -0.21
N PHE A 395 -10.11 -2.35 -1.40
CA PHE A 395 -10.62 -1.53 -2.49
C PHE A 395 -12.12 -1.33 -2.42
N ILE A 396 -12.56 -0.07 -2.38
CA ILE A 396 -13.96 0.35 -2.42
C ILE A 396 -14.17 1.40 -3.51
N ILE A 397 -15.41 1.51 -4.01
CA ILE A 397 -15.81 2.55 -4.96
C ILE A 397 -16.50 3.68 -4.20
N MET A 398 -16.00 4.90 -4.36
CA MET A 398 -16.69 6.12 -3.97
C MET A 398 -17.27 6.80 -5.22
N GLY A 399 -18.56 7.11 -5.23
CA GLY A 399 -19.26 7.73 -6.37
C GLY A 399 -20.13 6.75 -7.17
N GLU A 400 -20.50 7.16 -8.40
CA GLU A 400 -21.48 6.44 -9.23
C GLU A 400 -20.92 5.15 -9.78
N ALA A 401 -21.68 4.09 -9.60
CA ALA A 401 -21.19 2.74 -9.81
C ALA A 401 -21.94 1.98 -10.90
N ASN A 402 -23.04 2.55 -11.40
CA ASN A 402 -23.91 2.00 -12.44
C ASN A 402 -23.68 2.63 -13.80
#